data_AF-A0A183A359-F1
#
_entry.id   AF-A0A183A359-F1
#
_cell.length_a   1.000
_cell.length_b   1.000
_cell.length_c   1.000
_cell.angle_alpha   90.00
_cell.angle_beta   90.00
_cell.angle_gamma   90.00
#
_symmetry.space_group_name_H-M   'P 1'
#
loop_
_entity.id
_entity.type
_entity.pdbx_description
1 polymer ?
#
loop_
_entity_poly.entity_id
_entity_poly.type
_entity_poly.pdbx_seq_one_letter_code
_entity_poly.pdbx_strand_id
1 'polypeptide(L)'
;MYFADVCAGPGGFSEYLLWRRCNTILPHSSSTNNSVTDEHPISNVPHLSAKGFGLTLTGQCDFRLNDFLAGPSEAFFPHYGTTKDGDITKWTNLASFSSLIDQATSGQGVHLLVADGVSLMHID
;
A
#
# COMPACT_ATOMS: atom_id res chain seq x y z
N MET A 1 1.82 -9.12 -4.67
CA MET A 1 2.73 -8.03 -5.08
C MET A 1 3.02 -7.15 -3.88
N TYR A 2 4.27 -6.72 -3.71
CA TYR A 2 4.65 -5.71 -2.71
C TYR A 2 5.06 -4.42 -3.43
N PHE A 3 4.62 -3.26 -2.93
CA PHE A 3 5.07 -1.97 -3.45
C PHE A 3 5.38 -0.99 -2.32
N ALA A 4 6.19 0.02 -2.61
CA ALA A 4 6.44 1.15 -1.72
C ALA A 4 6.03 2.46 -2.42
N ASP A 5 5.49 3.40 -1.66
CA ASP A 5 5.07 4.73 -2.11
C ASP A 5 5.66 5.80 -1.16
N VAL A 6 6.60 6.60 -1.67
CA VAL A 6 7.38 7.54 -0.84
C VAL A 6 7.18 9.00 -1.29
N CYS A 7 7.21 9.93 -0.33
CA CYS A 7 6.80 11.33 -0.51
C CYS A 7 5.37 11.45 -1.07
N ALA A 8 4.46 10.63 -0.55
CA ALA A 8 3.30 10.18 -1.29
C ALA A 8 1.95 10.70 -0.79
N GLY A 9 1.90 11.55 0.23
CA GLY A 9 0.63 12.10 0.69
C GLY A 9 -0.06 12.92 -0.42
N PRO A 10 -1.37 12.72 -0.67
CA PRO A 10 -2.32 12.01 0.16
C PRO A 10 -2.49 10.49 -0.10
N GLY A 11 -1.83 9.92 -1.11
CA GLY A 11 -1.82 8.47 -1.38
C GLY A 11 -2.45 8.01 -2.69
N GLY A 12 -2.60 8.90 -3.70
CA GLY A 12 -3.31 8.57 -4.95
C GLY A 12 -2.67 7.42 -5.76
N PHE A 13 -1.33 7.33 -5.81
CA PHE A 13 -0.65 6.20 -6.45
C PHE A 13 -0.95 4.88 -5.73
N SER A 14 -0.90 4.90 -4.39
CA SER A 14 -1.25 3.76 -3.55
C SER A 14 -2.70 3.30 -3.76
N GLU A 15 -3.66 4.23 -3.76
CA GLU A 15 -5.06 3.92 -4.05
C GLU A 15 -5.21 3.25 -5.42
N TYR A 16 -4.60 3.83 -6.46
CA TYR A 16 -4.67 3.28 -7.81
C TYR A 16 -4.06 1.87 -7.89
N LEU A 17 -2.87 1.65 -7.32
CA LEU A 17 -2.22 0.34 -7.34
C LEU A 17 -3.05 -0.72 -6.61
N LEU A 18 -3.65 -0.37 -5.48
CA LEU A 18 -4.51 -1.26 -4.70
C LEU A 18 -5.82 -1.54 -5.42
N TRP A 19 -6.48 -0.53 -5.99
CA TRP A 19 -7.66 -0.72 -6.83
C TRP A 19 -7.37 -1.67 -8.00
N ARG A 20 -6.29 -1.43 -8.74
CA ARG A 20 -5.90 -2.24 -9.91
C ARG A 20 -5.62 -3.70 -9.57
N ARG A 21 -5.07 -3.98 -8.39
CA ARG A 21 -4.60 -5.31 -8.01
C ARG A 21 -5.61 -6.09 -7.18
N CYS A 22 -6.35 -5.43 -6.31
CA CYS A 22 -7.26 -6.10 -5.38
C CYS A 22 -8.68 -6.25 -5.90
N ASN A 23 -9.07 -5.53 -6.97
CA ASN A 23 -10.42 -5.62 -7.56
C ASN A 23 -10.50 -6.57 -8.76
N THR A 24 -9.51 -7.42 -8.98
CA THR A 24 -9.61 -8.47 -10.02
C THR A 24 -10.60 -9.53 -9.56
N ILE A 25 -11.74 -9.64 -10.27
CA ILE A 25 -12.63 -10.79 -10.16
C ILE A 25 -11.85 -12.00 -10.68
N LEU A 26 -11.35 -12.85 -9.77
CA LEU A 26 -10.82 -14.14 -10.17
C LEU A 26 -12.01 -15.01 -10.59
N PRO A 27 -12.06 -15.52 -11.84
CA PRO A 27 -12.99 -16.58 -12.15
C PRO A 27 -12.63 -17.74 -11.22
N HIS A 28 -13.58 -18.19 -10.40
CA HIS A 28 -13.45 -19.44 -9.67
C HIS A 28 -12.96 -20.49 -10.67
N SER A 29 -11.79 -21.08 -10.38
CA SER A 29 -11.34 -22.29 -11.03
C SER A 29 -12.46 -23.30 -10.91
N SER A 30 -13.20 -23.50 -12.01
CA SER A 30 -14.15 -24.57 -12.18
C SER A 30 -13.37 -25.88 -12.22
N SER A 31 -13.00 -26.37 -11.03
CA SER A 31 -12.69 -27.78 -10.84
C SER A 31 -14.03 -28.50 -10.72
N THR A 32 -14.45 -29.08 -11.83
CA THR A 32 -15.49 -30.10 -11.92
C THR A 32 -15.32 -31.11 -10.77
N ASN A 33 -16.35 -31.28 -9.95
CA ASN A 33 -16.91 -32.59 -9.58
C ASN A 33 -18.19 -32.45 -8.75
N ASN A 34 -19.24 -33.08 -9.27
CA ASN A 34 -20.58 -33.39 -8.76
C ASN A 34 -20.96 -33.13 -7.29
N SER A 35 -22.18 -32.59 -7.18
CA SER A 35 -23.25 -32.86 -6.21
C SER A 35 -23.25 -32.14 -4.86
N VAL A 36 -24.49 -31.74 -4.52
CA VAL A 36 -25.05 -31.29 -3.24
C VAL A 36 -25.06 -29.77 -3.03
N THR A 37 -26.30 -29.31 -2.86
CA THR A 37 -26.78 -27.97 -2.54
C THR A 37 -26.26 -27.48 -1.19
N ASP A 38 -25.50 -26.40 -1.19
CA ASP A 38 -25.40 -25.48 -0.05
C ASP A 38 -25.04 -24.09 -0.60
N GLU A 39 -25.98 -23.15 -0.51
CA GLU A 39 -25.76 -21.75 -0.84
C GLU A 39 -24.90 -21.09 0.24
N HIS A 40 -23.57 -21.23 0.12
CA HIS A 40 -22.64 -20.40 0.88
C HIS A 40 -22.56 -19.00 0.24
N PRO A 41 -22.77 -17.92 1.01
CA PRO A 41 -22.79 -16.57 0.46
C PRO A 41 -21.41 -16.24 -0.11
N ILE A 42 -21.39 -15.73 -1.34
CA ILE A 42 -20.22 -15.17 -2.01
C ILE A 42 -19.52 -14.24 -1.02
N SER A 43 -18.37 -14.65 -0.51
CA SER A 43 -17.60 -13.81 0.40
C SER A 43 -17.06 -12.63 -0.41
N ASN A 44 -17.72 -11.47 -0.34
CA ASN A 44 -17.28 -10.20 -0.92
C ASN A 44 -16.00 -9.64 -0.25
N VAL A 45 -15.11 -10.51 0.23
CA VAL A 45 -13.85 -10.11 0.86
C VAL A 45 -12.85 -9.84 -0.26
N PRO A 46 -12.29 -8.62 -0.36
CA PRO A 46 -11.31 -8.29 -1.38
C PRO A 46 -10.12 -9.27 -1.31
N HIS A 47 -9.78 -9.87 -2.45
CA HIS A 47 -8.57 -10.68 -2.52
C HIS A 47 -7.37 -9.73 -2.56
N LEU A 48 -6.71 -9.53 -1.41
CA LEU A 48 -5.57 -8.62 -1.24
C LEU A 48 -4.32 -9.13 -1.98
N SER A 49 -4.32 -9.04 -3.30
CA SER A 49 -3.22 -9.50 -4.14
C SER A 49 -2.02 -8.53 -4.14
N ALA A 50 -2.18 -7.35 -3.55
CA ALA A 50 -1.14 -6.36 -3.34
C ALA A 50 -1.08 -5.88 -1.88
N LYS A 51 0.12 -5.50 -1.45
CA LYS A 51 0.40 -4.87 -0.15
C LYS A 51 1.36 -3.70 -0.36
N GLY A 52 1.00 -2.54 0.18
CA GLY A 52 1.73 -1.29 0.01
C GLY A 52 2.34 -0.78 1.31
N PHE A 53 3.51 -0.15 1.22
CA PHE A 53 4.18 0.51 2.34
C PHE A 53 4.41 1.98 2.01
N GLY A 54 4.02 2.87 2.90
CA GLY A 54 4.06 4.32 2.67
C GLY A 54 5.07 5.04 3.54
N LEU A 55 5.78 6.03 3.01
CA LEU A 55 6.55 7.00 3.79
C LEU A 55 6.30 8.40 3.24
N THR A 56 5.69 9.29 4.03
CA THR A 56 5.44 10.68 3.65
C THR A 56 5.54 11.57 4.88
N LEU A 57 5.78 12.86 4.67
CA LEU A 57 5.76 13.85 5.76
C LEU A 57 4.39 13.83 6.47
N THR A 58 4.39 13.88 7.80
CA THR A 58 3.15 14.07 8.56
C THR A 58 2.62 15.51 8.41
N GLY A 59 1.37 15.73 8.81
CA GLY A 59 0.74 17.04 8.75
C GLY A 59 0.00 17.29 7.43
N GLN A 60 0.31 18.37 6.72
CA GLN A 60 -0.46 18.75 5.52
C GLN A 60 -0.27 17.79 4.34
N CYS A 61 0.87 17.11 4.29
CA CYS A 61 1.21 16.16 3.24
C CYS A 61 1.10 14.70 3.70
N ASP A 62 0.20 14.44 4.66
CA ASP A 62 -0.01 13.09 5.22
C ASP A 62 -0.91 12.23 4.31
N PHE A 63 -0.84 10.92 4.49
CA PHE A 63 -1.77 9.97 3.87
C PHE A 63 -3.20 10.20 4.36
N ARG A 64 -4.15 10.13 3.44
CA ARG A 64 -5.59 10.25 3.74
C ARG A 64 -6.29 8.93 3.40
N LEU A 65 -6.05 7.90 4.21
CA LEU A 65 -6.56 6.55 3.92
C LEU A 65 -8.09 6.46 3.93
N ASN A 66 -8.76 7.29 4.73
CA ASN A 66 -10.22 7.37 4.74
C ASN A 66 -10.80 7.95 3.44
N ASP A 67 -9.96 8.61 2.63
CA ASP A 67 -10.35 9.14 1.32
C ASP A 67 -10.16 8.10 0.20
N PHE A 68 -9.64 6.90 0.51
CA PHE A 68 -9.52 5.82 -0.48
C PHE A 68 -10.93 5.29 -0.78
N LEU A 69 -11.38 5.50 -2.01
CA LEU A 69 -12.70 5.10 -2.48
C LEU A 69 -12.69 3.73 -3.15
N ALA A 70 -11.57 3.37 -3.79
CA ALA A 70 -11.55 2.26 -4.74
C ALA A 70 -10.56 1.14 -4.39
N GLY A 71 -9.51 1.42 -3.62
CA GLY A 71 -8.52 0.44 -3.17
C GLY A 71 -8.72 0.07 -1.69
N PRO A 72 -8.52 -1.20 -1.28
CA PRO A 72 -8.62 -1.59 0.12
C PRO A 72 -7.50 -0.95 0.95
N SER A 73 -7.86 0.10 1.70
CA SER A 73 -6.93 0.87 2.54
C SER A 73 -6.20 -0.01 3.57
N GLU A 74 -6.81 -1.12 4.00
CA GLU A 74 -6.26 -2.09 4.95
C GLU A 74 -5.02 -2.83 4.40
N ALA A 75 -4.82 -2.81 3.08
CA ALA A 75 -3.64 -3.36 2.43
C ALA A 75 -2.48 -2.34 2.33
N PHE A 76 -2.66 -1.12 2.83
CA PHE A 76 -1.67 -0.07 2.86
C PHE A 76 -1.16 0.21 4.28
N PHE A 77 0.15 0.30 4.43
CA PHE A 77 0.81 0.43 5.72
C PHE A 77 1.69 1.70 5.74
N PRO A 78 1.16 2.84 6.20
CA PRO A 78 1.96 4.04 6.45
C PRO A 78 3.01 3.78 7.53
N HIS A 79 4.21 4.31 7.33
CA HIS A 79 5.30 4.28 8.29
C HIS A 79 6.02 5.63 8.28
N TYR A 80 6.03 6.32 9.41
CA TYR A 80 6.58 7.68 9.54
C TYR A 80 8.01 7.72 10.09
N GLY A 81 8.73 6.61 9.95
CA GLY A 81 10.08 6.47 10.46
C GLY A 81 10.16 6.39 12.00
N THR A 82 11.40 6.30 12.51
CA THR A 82 11.68 6.33 13.95
C THR A 82 11.35 7.68 14.56
N THR A 83 11.57 8.78 13.81
CA THR A 83 11.36 10.14 14.30
C THR A 83 9.89 10.60 14.21
N LYS A 84 9.02 9.80 13.59
CA LYS A 84 7.56 10.02 13.50
C LYS A 84 7.12 11.25 12.69
N ASP A 85 8.02 11.86 11.94
CA ASP A 85 7.71 12.97 11.03
C ASP A 85 7.61 12.54 9.56
N GLY A 86 8.05 11.32 9.23
CA GLY A 86 8.05 10.80 7.86
C GLY A 86 9.02 11.51 6.91
N ASP A 87 9.98 12.26 7.44
CA ASP A 87 11.02 12.93 6.65
C ASP A 87 11.96 11.89 6.04
N ILE A 88 11.88 11.75 4.71
CA ILE A 88 12.69 10.81 3.93
C ILE A 88 14.18 11.17 3.93
N THR A 89 14.53 12.43 4.22
CA THR A 89 15.94 12.86 4.21
C THR A 89 16.69 12.39 5.46
N LYS A 90 15.97 11.96 6.51
CA LYS A 90 16.56 11.43 7.74
C LYS A 90 16.87 9.96 7.57
N TRP A 91 18.17 9.62 7.66
CA TRP A 91 18.63 8.23 7.59
C TRP A 91 17.92 7.29 8.57
N THR A 92 17.62 7.75 9.78
CA THR A 92 16.91 6.95 10.79
C THR A 92 15.49 6.58 10.35
N ASN A 93 14.81 7.45 9.61
CA ASN A 93 13.50 7.16 9.04
C ASN A 93 13.63 6.15 7.90
N LEU A 94 14.53 6.40 6.94
CA LEU A 94 14.81 5.49 5.82
C LEU A 94 15.19 4.08 6.30
N ALA A 95 16.11 3.98 7.26
CA ALA A 95 16.56 2.69 7.79
C ALA A 95 15.40 1.91 8.42
N SER A 96 14.58 2.56 9.25
CA SER A 96 13.42 1.89 9.86
C SER A 96 12.35 1.49 8.84
N PHE A 97 12.14 2.29 7.78
CA PHE A 97 11.24 1.94 6.68
C PHE A 97 11.76 0.74 5.89
N SER A 98 13.07 0.72 5.61
CA SER A 98 13.74 -0.42 4.97
C SER A 98 13.59 -1.68 5.82
N SER A 99 13.78 -1.62 7.13
CA SER A 99 13.60 -2.77 8.03
C SER A 99 12.16 -3.31 8.04
N LEU A 100 11.16 -2.41 7.99
CA LEU A 100 9.76 -2.81 7.87
C LEU A 100 9.51 -3.59 6.57
N ILE A 101 10.00 -3.07 5.44
CA ILE A 101 9.87 -3.73 4.13
C ILE A 101 10.60 -5.07 4.15
N ASP A 102 11.83 -5.11 4.64
CA ASP A 102 12.66 -6.32 4.72
C ASP A 102 11.95 -7.42 5.49
N GLN A 103 11.43 -7.10 6.68
CA GLN A 103 10.66 -8.02 7.51
C GLN A 103 9.37 -8.49 6.82
N ALA A 104 8.64 -7.57 6.18
CA ALA A 104 7.37 -7.88 5.55
C ALA A 104 7.51 -8.65 4.23
N THR A 105 8.69 -8.67 3.62
CA THR A 105 8.97 -9.28 2.31
C THR A 105 9.98 -10.43 2.40
N SER A 106 10.33 -10.87 3.61
CA SER A 106 11.33 -11.92 3.86
C SER A 106 12.67 -11.64 3.17
N GLY A 107 13.12 -10.39 3.21
CA GLY A 107 14.39 -9.96 2.63
C GLY A 107 14.40 -9.75 1.12
N GLN A 108 13.27 -9.91 0.43
CA GLN A 108 13.22 -9.78 -1.03
C GLN A 108 13.02 -8.33 -1.50
N GLY A 109 12.53 -7.46 -0.63
CA GLY A 109 12.17 -6.09 -0.99
C GLY A 109 10.84 -6.00 -1.75
N VAL A 110 10.57 -4.81 -2.29
CA VAL A 110 9.34 -4.54 -3.05
C VAL A 110 9.52 -4.80 -4.54
N HIS A 111 8.42 -5.11 -5.23
CA HIS A 111 8.40 -5.30 -6.67
C HIS A 111 8.42 -3.97 -7.43
N LEU A 112 7.88 -2.92 -6.80
CA LEU A 112 7.77 -1.58 -7.35
C LEU A 112 7.96 -0.56 -6.23
N LEU A 113 8.76 0.47 -6.48
CA LEU A 113 8.80 1.67 -5.66
C LEU A 113 8.36 2.85 -6.54
N VAL A 114 7.41 3.64 -6.04
CA VAL A 114 6.98 4.90 -6.66
C VAL A 114 7.33 6.05 -5.72
N ALA A 115 7.68 7.18 -6.31
CA ALA A 115 8.09 8.37 -5.58
C ALA A 115 7.69 9.62 -6.37
N ASP A 116 6.99 10.55 -5.73
CA ASP A 116 6.53 11.82 -6.33
C ASP A 116 6.64 12.98 -5.33
N GLY A 117 7.86 13.20 -4.83
CA GLY A 117 8.15 14.27 -3.88
C GLY A 117 8.43 15.60 -4.56
N VAL A 118 7.73 16.65 -4.14
CA VAL A 118 8.04 18.04 -4.48
C VAL A 118 8.09 18.89 -3.21
N SER A 119 8.99 19.85 -3.17
CA SER A 119 9.04 20.87 -2.12
C SER A 119 9.10 22.24 -2.76
N LEU A 120 8.31 23.19 -2.25
CA LEU A 120 8.33 24.57 -2.71
C LEU A 120 9.66 25.21 -2.24
N MET A 121 10.56 25.54 -3.16
CA MET A 121 11.72 26.36 -2.82
C MET A 121 11.27 27.80 -2.63
N HIS A 122 11.47 28.35 -1.43
CA HIS A 122 11.53 29.80 -1.26
C HIS A 122 12.87 30.29 -1.79
N ILE A 123 12.83 31.23 -2.71
CA ILE A 123 13.99 31.98 -3.18
C ILE A 123 13.91 33.33 -2.46
N ASP A 124 14.81 33.55 -1.52
CA ASP A 124 15.02 34.84 -0.85
C ASP A 124 15.77 35.83 -1.76
#